data_AF-A0A2K4L162-F1
#
_entry.id   AF-A0A2K4L162-F1
#
_cell.length_a   1.000
_cell.length_b   1.000
_cell.length_c   1.000
_cell.angle_alpha   90.00
_cell.angle_beta   90.00
_cell.angle_gamma   90.00
#
_symmetry.space_group_name_H-M   'P 1'
#
loop_
_entity.id
_entity.type
_entity.pdbx_description
1 polymer ?
#
loop_
_entity_poly.entity_id
_entity_poly.type
_entity_poly.pdbx_seq_one_letter_code
_entity_poly.pdbx_strand_id
1 'polypeptide(L)'
;MVEYVEVPPQEPAKQITARHVAHHLGEHLAGFLAANNLSNWAPEDDHVLREDRLSDQILLVSQCTGLSVDRFRRLAKKLKKLGHENGGELTLTAAKHMLAHALGYSSYQLAMQCRTVDEFIENIWPKGAAMSLVSLEKAVDGAHVSHDLLTLLKDRIQFNQKRDQALTETTAAAPKIGKKMRQERRERQRRLDREDKRPRE
;
A
#
# COMPACT_ATOMS: atom_id res chain seq x y z
N MET A 1 -49.30 -22.04 16.50
CA MET A 1 -48.68 -20.79 17.02
C MET A 1 -47.21 -20.87 16.67
N VAL A 2 -46.71 -19.94 15.87
CA VAL A 2 -45.30 -19.86 15.51
C VAL A 2 -44.65 -18.93 16.53
N GLU A 3 -43.78 -19.46 17.38
CA GLU A 3 -43.01 -18.67 18.33
C GLU A 3 -41.89 -17.95 17.58
N TYR A 4 -41.92 -16.62 17.64
CA TYR A 4 -40.85 -15.77 17.12
C TYR A 4 -39.73 -15.73 18.14
N VAL A 5 -38.56 -16.27 17.79
CA VAL A 5 -37.35 -16.15 18.60
C VAL A 5 -36.71 -14.79 18.30
N GLU A 6 -36.77 -13.86 19.26
CA GLU A 6 -35.99 -12.62 19.21
C GLU A 6 -34.49 -12.96 19.31
N VAL A 7 -33.79 -12.84 18.18
CA VAL A 7 -32.33 -12.96 18.15
C VAL A 7 -31.75 -11.63 18.65
N PRO A 8 -30.75 -11.65 19.55
CA PRO A 8 -30.11 -10.42 20.02
C PRO A 8 -29.58 -9.59 18.84
N PRO A 9 -29.59 -8.26 18.93
CA PRO A 9 -29.04 -7.39 17.88
C PRO A 9 -27.61 -7.82 17.58
N GLN A 10 -27.31 -8.16 16.32
CA GLN A 10 -25.94 -8.43 15.93
C GLN A 10 -25.11 -7.17 16.22
N GLU A 11 -23.98 -7.34 16.92
CA GLU A 11 -23.04 -6.23 17.11
C GLU A 11 -22.66 -5.67 15.73
N PRO A 12 -22.78 -4.35 15.51
CA PRO A 12 -22.37 -3.76 14.24
C PRO A 12 -20.89 -4.07 14.01
N ALA A 13 -20.55 -4.48 12.78
CA ALA A 13 -19.18 -4.78 12.40
C ALA A 13 -18.25 -3.64 12.83
N LYS A 14 -17.16 -3.97 13.54
CA LYS A 14 -16.20 -2.97 14.06
C LYS A 14 -15.70 -2.10 12.92
N GLN A 15 -16.17 -0.85 12.89
CA GLN A 15 -15.77 0.13 11.91
C GLN A 15 -14.38 0.68 12.29
N ILE A 16 -13.45 0.64 11.34
CA ILE A 16 -12.13 1.25 11.55
C ILE A 16 -12.32 2.77 11.38
N THR A 17 -12.17 3.50 12.47
CA THR A 17 -12.20 4.96 12.45
C THR A 17 -10.81 5.52 12.19
N ALA A 18 -10.76 6.70 11.61
CA ALA A 18 -9.52 7.44 11.40
C ALA A 18 -8.80 7.71 12.74
N ARG A 19 -9.52 7.82 13.86
CA ARG A 19 -8.95 7.93 15.21
C ARG A 19 -8.16 6.69 15.64
N HIS A 20 -8.65 5.48 15.34
CA HIS A 20 -7.89 4.26 15.56
C HIS A 20 -6.60 4.26 14.73
N VAL A 21 -6.69 4.74 13.50
CA VAL A 21 -5.56 4.88 12.60
C VAL A 21 -4.55 5.92 13.12
N ALA A 22 -5.01 7.06 13.62
CA ALA A 22 -4.17 8.12 14.17
C ALA A 22 -3.19 7.62 15.25
N HIS A 23 -3.69 6.78 16.15
CA HIS A 23 -2.92 6.20 17.24
C HIS A 23 -1.70 5.39 16.77
N HIS A 24 -1.81 4.70 15.62
CA HIS A 24 -0.73 3.86 15.09
C HIS A 24 0.29 4.61 14.23
N LEU A 25 -0.06 5.78 13.69
CA LEU A 25 0.83 6.62 12.89
C LEU A 25 1.56 7.68 13.71
N GLY A 26 1.07 8.02 14.91
CA GLY A 26 1.70 8.99 15.81
C GLY A 26 1.93 10.33 15.12
N GLU A 27 3.12 10.91 15.29
CA GLU A 27 3.51 12.20 14.68
C GLU A 27 3.54 12.17 13.14
N HIS A 28 3.66 10.99 12.53
CA HIS A 28 3.66 10.82 11.08
C HIS A 28 2.28 10.97 10.46
N LEU A 29 1.21 10.90 11.27
CA LEU A 29 -0.15 11.16 10.82
C LEU A 29 -0.28 12.59 10.29
N ALA A 30 0.24 13.58 11.02
CA ALA A 30 0.16 14.99 10.63
C ALA A 30 0.84 15.25 9.27
N GLY A 31 2.02 14.66 9.05
CA GLY A 31 2.73 14.74 7.76
C GLY A 31 1.99 14.03 6.62
N PHE A 32 1.38 12.87 6.90
CA PHE A 32 0.57 12.14 5.92
C PHE A 32 -0.71 12.90 5.54
N LEU A 33 -1.41 13.48 6.52
CA LEU A 33 -2.63 14.28 6.30
C LEU A 33 -2.34 15.58 5.56
N ALA A 34 -1.25 16.26 5.90
CA ALA A 34 -0.78 17.45 5.20
C ALA A 34 -0.41 17.14 3.74
N ALA A 35 0.28 16.03 3.48
CA ALA A 35 0.65 15.60 2.12
C ALA A 35 -0.55 15.11 1.28
N ASN A 36 -1.62 14.64 1.92
CA ASN A 36 -2.82 14.12 1.24
C ASN A 36 -4.04 15.06 1.32
N ASN A 37 -3.83 16.36 1.57
CA ASN A 37 -4.86 17.41 1.59
C ASN A 37 -6.01 17.20 2.59
N LEU A 38 -5.76 16.50 3.70
CA LEU A 38 -6.72 16.36 4.82
C LEU A 38 -6.46 17.42 5.90
N SER A 39 -6.11 18.65 5.50
CA SER A 39 -5.73 19.75 6.40
C SER A 39 -6.84 20.21 7.37
N ASN A 40 -8.08 19.76 7.16
CA ASN A 40 -9.24 20.17 7.94
C ASN A 40 -9.74 19.09 8.91
N TRP A 41 -8.98 18.00 9.11
CA TRP A 41 -9.39 16.95 10.03
C TRP A 41 -8.97 17.29 11.47
N ALA A 42 -9.96 17.51 12.34
CA ALA A 42 -9.72 17.69 13.77
C ALA A 42 -9.51 16.33 14.45
N PRO A 43 -8.59 16.19 15.42
CA PRO A 43 -8.34 14.94 16.14
C PRO A 43 -9.57 14.33 16.84
N GLU A 44 -10.61 15.14 17.06
CA GLU A 44 -11.87 14.75 17.72
C GLU A 44 -12.94 14.22 16.75
N ASP A 45 -12.75 14.38 15.43
CA ASP A 45 -13.70 13.87 14.44
C ASP A 45 -13.51 12.36 14.24
N ASP A 46 -14.50 11.57 14.66
CA ASP A 46 -14.59 10.14 14.37
C ASP A 46 -14.98 9.92 12.89
N HIS A 47 -14.04 10.20 11.97
CA HIS A 47 -14.21 9.91 10.55
C HIS A 47 -14.17 8.39 10.33
N VAL A 48 -15.26 7.83 9.81
CA VAL A 48 -15.33 6.41 9.42
C VAL A 48 -14.63 6.26 8.07
N LEU A 49 -13.60 5.40 8.02
CA LEU A 49 -12.86 5.15 6.80
C LEU A 49 -13.73 4.44 5.77
N ARG A 50 -13.84 5.03 4.58
CA ARG A 50 -14.65 4.49 3.49
C ARG A 50 -13.78 3.86 2.42
N GLU A 51 -14.26 2.77 1.83
CA GLU A 51 -13.52 2.10 0.76
C GLU A 51 -13.56 2.80 -0.60
N ASP A 52 -14.51 3.72 -0.78
CA ASP A 52 -14.72 4.48 -2.01
C ASP A 52 -13.92 5.79 -2.06
N ARG A 53 -13.25 6.16 -0.96
CA ARG A 53 -12.38 7.32 -0.88
C ARG A 53 -10.93 6.96 -1.07
N LEU A 54 -10.28 7.66 -1.99
CA LEU A 54 -8.88 7.45 -2.32
C LEU A 54 -7.96 7.76 -1.13
N SER A 55 -8.22 8.84 -0.38
CA SER A 55 -7.51 9.20 0.86
C SER A 55 -7.53 8.08 1.89
N ASP A 56 -8.71 7.49 2.10
CA ASP A 56 -8.96 6.50 3.14
C ASP A 56 -8.27 5.17 2.78
N GLN A 57 -8.25 4.80 1.50
CA GLN A 57 -7.50 3.63 1.03
C GLN A 57 -5.98 3.81 1.22
N ILE A 58 -5.43 5.00 0.97
CA ILE A 58 -3.99 5.27 1.18
C ILE A 58 -3.66 5.24 2.68
N LEU A 59 -4.53 5.82 3.51
CA LEU A 59 -4.39 5.82 4.95
C LEU A 59 -4.43 4.41 5.56
N LEU A 60 -5.29 3.53 5.04
CA LEU A 60 -5.29 2.11 5.43
C LEU A 60 -3.98 1.41 5.05
N VAL A 61 -3.40 1.74 3.89
CA VAL A 61 -2.13 1.15 3.45
C VAL A 61 -0.96 1.58 4.33
N SER A 62 -0.94 2.83 4.79
CA SER A 62 0.14 3.33 5.66
C SER A 62 0.15 2.71 7.06
N GLN A 63 -0.88 1.96 7.41
CA GLN A 63 -1.00 1.22 8.66
C GLN A 63 -0.62 -0.26 8.53
N CYS A 64 -0.61 -0.78 7.31
CA CYS A 64 -0.34 -2.18 7.07
C CYS A 64 1.12 -2.47 7.41
N THR A 65 1.44 -3.71 7.79
CA THR A 65 2.85 -4.17 7.92
C THR A 65 3.60 -4.14 6.58
N GLY A 66 2.86 -4.10 5.49
CA GLY A 66 3.35 -4.08 4.12
C GLY A 66 2.34 -4.71 3.17
N LEU A 67 2.75 -4.88 1.92
CA LEU A 67 1.92 -5.47 0.87
C LEU A 67 2.74 -6.46 0.06
N SER A 68 2.18 -7.62 -0.27
CA SER A 68 2.74 -8.43 -1.36
C SER A 68 2.71 -7.64 -2.66
N VAL A 69 3.69 -7.87 -3.53
CA VAL A 69 3.82 -7.18 -4.82
C VAL A 69 2.56 -7.33 -5.67
N ASP A 70 1.90 -8.50 -5.61
CA ASP A 70 0.65 -8.72 -6.34
C ASP A 70 -0.52 -7.92 -5.75
N ARG A 71 -0.64 -7.85 -4.41
CA ARG A 71 -1.64 -7.02 -3.73
C ARG A 71 -1.40 -5.53 -4.00
N PHE A 72 -0.14 -5.08 -3.98
CA PHE A 72 0.26 -3.73 -4.33
C PHE A 72 -0.23 -3.35 -5.74
N ARG A 73 0.00 -4.22 -6.74
CA ARG A 73 -0.47 -3.97 -8.11
C ARG A 73 -2.00 -3.94 -8.24
N ARG A 74 -2.72 -4.80 -7.49
CA ARG A 74 -4.19 -4.78 -7.48
C ARG A 74 -4.73 -3.49 -6.87
N LEU A 75 -4.19 -3.10 -5.71
CA LEU A 75 -4.57 -1.85 -5.06
C LEU A 75 -4.27 -0.64 -5.96
N ALA A 76 -3.14 -0.61 -6.68
CA ALA A 76 -2.85 0.47 -7.61
C ALA A 76 -3.90 0.59 -8.72
N LYS A 77 -4.41 -0.55 -9.23
CA LYS A 77 -5.51 -0.56 -10.20
C LYS A 77 -6.83 -0.11 -9.57
N LYS A 78 -7.12 -0.53 -8.33
CA LYS A 78 -8.31 -0.09 -7.56
C LYS A 78 -8.28 1.42 -7.38
N LEU A 79 -7.15 2.00 -6.93
CA LEU A 79 -6.98 3.44 -6.78
C LEU A 79 -7.17 4.18 -8.10
N LYS A 80 -6.59 3.68 -9.19
CA LYS A 80 -6.82 4.26 -10.54
C LYS A 80 -8.31 4.27 -10.88
N LYS A 81 -9.03 3.17 -10.65
CA LYS A 81 -10.47 3.07 -10.92
C LYS A 81 -11.26 4.07 -10.08
N LEU A 82 -10.97 4.13 -8.78
CA LEU A 82 -11.58 5.09 -7.85
C LEU A 82 -11.32 6.54 -8.26
N GLY A 83 -10.08 6.87 -8.68
CA GLY A 83 -9.76 8.20 -9.17
C GLY A 83 -10.63 8.59 -10.37
N HIS A 84 -10.81 7.66 -11.32
CA HIS A 84 -11.68 7.88 -12.48
C HIS A 84 -13.16 8.00 -12.12
N GLU A 85 -13.65 7.16 -11.21
CA GLU A 85 -15.04 7.21 -10.70
C GLU A 85 -15.36 8.52 -9.98
N ASN A 86 -14.36 9.17 -9.39
CA ASN A 86 -14.48 10.48 -8.74
C ASN A 86 -14.14 11.66 -9.66
N GLY A 87 -14.10 11.45 -10.98
CA GLY A 87 -13.90 12.52 -11.97
C GLY A 87 -12.45 13.00 -12.16
N GLY A 88 -11.46 12.30 -11.59
CA GLY A 88 -10.05 12.62 -11.73
C GLY A 88 -9.32 11.74 -12.75
N GLU A 89 -8.27 12.28 -13.38
CA GLU A 89 -7.37 11.51 -14.24
C GLU A 89 -6.17 10.96 -13.46
N LEU A 90 -6.37 9.83 -12.77
CA LEU A 90 -5.28 9.14 -12.08
C LEU A 90 -4.60 8.11 -12.98
N THR A 91 -3.33 8.35 -13.33
CA THR A 91 -2.55 7.35 -14.06
C THR A 91 -2.18 6.16 -13.16
N LEU A 92 -1.99 4.98 -13.76
CA LEU A 92 -1.58 3.80 -12.98
C LEU A 92 -0.19 3.99 -12.34
N THR A 93 0.69 4.76 -12.99
CA THR A 93 2.00 5.09 -12.46
C THR A 93 1.86 5.96 -11.22
N ALA A 94 1.05 7.02 -11.27
CA ALA A 94 0.77 7.87 -10.12
C ALA A 94 0.20 7.06 -8.94
N ALA A 95 -0.80 6.21 -9.19
CA ALA A 95 -1.37 5.34 -8.15
C ALA A 95 -0.33 4.41 -7.47
N LYS A 96 0.65 3.90 -8.24
CA LYS A 96 1.75 3.11 -7.67
C LYS A 96 2.68 3.96 -6.81
N HIS A 97 2.99 5.19 -7.23
CA HIS A 97 3.79 6.10 -6.42
C HIS A 97 3.08 6.45 -5.12
N MET A 98 1.78 6.76 -5.16
CA MET A 98 0.97 7.02 -3.97
C MET A 98 1.03 5.86 -2.97
N LEU A 99 0.90 4.62 -3.43
CA LEU A 99 1.03 3.44 -2.56
C LEU A 99 2.44 3.24 -2.03
N ALA A 100 3.47 3.54 -2.81
CA ALA A 100 4.86 3.45 -2.37
C ALA A 100 5.14 4.48 -1.26
N HIS A 101 4.67 5.71 -1.42
CA HIS A 101 4.73 6.75 -0.40
C HIS A 101 3.93 6.36 0.86
N ALA A 102 2.77 5.75 0.69
CA ALA A 102 1.99 5.23 1.81
C ALA A 102 2.76 4.18 2.63
N LEU A 103 3.67 3.42 2.00
CA LEU A 103 4.55 2.46 2.68
C LEU A 103 5.89 3.05 3.15
N GLY A 104 6.15 4.34 2.94
CA GLY A 104 7.35 5.05 3.39
C GLY A 104 8.48 5.14 2.37
N TYR A 105 8.24 4.72 1.12
CA TYR A 105 9.23 4.81 0.05
C TYR A 105 9.07 6.09 -0.77
N SER A 106 10.18 6.63 -1.28
CA SER A 106 10.17 7.81 -2.16
C SER A 106 9.72 7.52 -3.59
N SER A 107 9.69 6.26 -4.00
CA SER A 107 9.23 5.86 -5.34
C SER A 107 8.76 4.42 -5.39
N TYR A 108 7.92 4.11 -6.39
CA TYR A 108 7.52 2.74 -6.68
C TYR A 108 8.70 1.84 -7.01
N GLN A 109 9.69 2.35 -7.75
CA GLN A 109 10.90 1.62 -8.15
C GLN A 109 11.69 1.21 -6.91
N LEU A 110 11.88 2.13 -5.97
CA LEU A 110 12.59 1.87 -4.73
C LEU A 110 11.85 0.86 -3.85
N ALA A 111 10.53 0.99 -3.71
CA ALA A 111 9.70 0.00 -3.01
C ALA A 111 9.87 -1.42 -3.60
N MET A 112 9.92 -1.53 -4.93
CA MET A 112 10.14 -2.80 -5.64
C MET A 112 11.56 -3.35 -5.46
N GLN A 113 12.58 -2.50 -5.36
CA GLN A 113 13.96 -2.92 -5.10
C GLN A 113 14.18 -3.35 -3.65
N CYS A 114 13.39 -2.81 -2.72
CA CYS A 114 13.45 -3.12 -1.29
C CYS A 114 12.57 -4.31 -0.87
N ARG A 115 11.92 -5.00 -1.82
CA ARG A 115 11.07 -6.15 -1.53
C ARG A 115 11.85 -7.31 -0.90
N THR A 116 11.19 -8.09 -0.06
CA THR A 116 11.74 -9.32 0.49
C THR A 116 11.78 -10.43 -0.57
N VAL A 117 12.44 -11.55 -0.23
CA VAL A 117 12.54 -12.73 -1.09
C VAL A 117 11.14 -13.24 -1.50
N ASP A 118 10.18 -13.18 -0.59
CA ASP A 118 8.78 -13.60 -0.78
C ASP A 118 7.91 -12.61 -1.56
N GLU A 119 8.53 -11.66 -2.28
CA GLU A 119 7.84 -10.60 -3.02
C GLU A 119 6.92 -9.77 -2.11
N PHE A 120 7.38 -9.43 -0.91
CA PHE A 120 6.67 -8.56 0.03
C PHE A 120 7.38 -7.22 0.18
N ILE A 121 6.61 -6.13 0.10
CA ILE A 121 7.07 -4.76 0.29
C ILE A 121 6.66 -4.36 1.70
N GLU A 122 7.63 -4.26 2.61
CA GLU A 122 7.37 -3.86 4.00
C GLU A 122 6.98 -2.38 4.11
N ASN A 123 6.16 -2.05 5.09
CA ASN A 123 5.95 -0.67 5.49
C ASN A 123 7.12 -0.22 6.37
N ILE A 124 7.80 0.84 5.94
CA ILE A 124 8.98 1.37 6.63
C ILE A 124 8.70 2.64 7.45
N TRP A 125 7.46 3.17 7.40
CA TRP A 125 7.02 4.27 8.27
C TRP A 125 7.23 3.96 9.76
N PRO A 126 6.78 2.80 10.30
CA PRO A 126 6.95 2.50 11.73
C PRO A 126 8.41 2.30 12.13
N LYS A 127 9.32 2.13 11.16
CA LYS A 127 10.76 1.91 11.38
C LYS A 127 11.57 3.21 11.33
N GLY A 128 10.89 4.38 11.31
CA GLY A 128 11.54 5.70 11.27
C GLY A 128 12.09 6.10 9.89
N ALA A 129 11.75 5.37 8.82
CA ALA A 129 12.09 5.79 7.48
C ALA A 129 11.05 6.75 6.93
N ALA A 130 11.15 8.02 7.32
CA ALA A 130 10.79 9.07 6.38
C ALA A 130 12.01 9.23 5.45
N MET A 131 12.05 8.49 4.34
CA MET A 131 12.98 8.85 3.26
C MET A 131 12.48 10.17 2.65
N SER A 132 12.86 11.27 3.32
CA SER A 132 12.82 12.67 2.93
C SER A 132 11.76 13.06 1.89
N LEU A 133 10.63 13.56 2.40
CA LEU A 133 9.88 14.67 1.81
C LEU A 133 10.53 16.00 2.22
N VAL A 134 11.81 16.21 1.88
CA VAL A 134 12.23 17.57 1.53
C VAL A 134 11.47 17.85 0.23
N SER A 135 10.37 18.59 0.23
CA SER A 135 10.16 19.86 0.88
C SER A 135 8.69 20.07 1.17
N LEU A 136 8.35 20.59 2.35
CA LEU A 136 7.31 21.60 2.55
C LEU A 136 7.55 22.24 3.93
N GLU A 137 8.60 23.06 3.99
CA GLU A 137 8.61 24.38 4.62
C GLU A 137 7.92 24.62 5.98
N LYS A 138 8.08 23.73 6.98
CA LYS A 138 8.41 24.07 8.39
C LYS A 138 8.15 22.89 9.34
N ALA A 139 9.15 22.63 10.18
CA ALA A 139 9.06 21.93 11.47
C ALA A 139 8.57 20.48 11.46
N VAL A 140 9.42 19.55 11.03
CA VAL A 140 9.60 18.29 11.76
C VAL A 140 11.10 17.98 11.72
N ASP A 141 11.74 17.98 12.88
CA ASP A 141 13.15 17.62 13.02
C ASP A 141 13.41 16.28 12.31
N GLY A 142 14.41 16.28 11.44
CA GLY A 142 14.63 15.23 10.44
C GLY A 142 14.59 13.83 11.05
N ALA A 143 13.70 12.99 10.51
CA ALA A 143 13.56 11.60 10.90
C ALA A 143 14.94 10.93 10.94
N HIS A 144 15.39 10.55 12.14
CA HIS A 144 16.57 9.71 12.33
C HIS A 144 16.28 8.33 11.74
N VAL A 145 16.59 8.14 10.46
CA VAL A 145 16.49 6.83 9.82
C VAL A 145 17.54 5.93 10.48
N SER A 146 17.09 4.84 11.11
CA SER A 146 17.98 3.87 11.76
C SER A 146 19.05 3.37 10.78
N HIS A 147 20.32 3.39 11.21
CA HIS A 147 21.44 2.91 10.40
C HIS A 147 21.26 1.44 10.02
N ASP A 148 20.69 0.62 10.91
CA ASP A 148 20.41 -0.79 10.68
C ASP A 148 19.36 -0.99 9.58
N LEU A 149 18.33 -0.13 9.56
CA LEU A 149 17.32 -0.14 8.51
C LEU A 149 17.92 0.21 7.15
N LEU A 150 18.79 1.22 7.10
CA LEU A 150 19.48 1.60 5.86
C LEU A 150 20.35 0.47 5.33
N THR A 151 21.09 -0.22 6.20
CA THR A 151 21.92 -1.37 5.84
C THR A 151 21.06 -2.52 5.30
N LEU A 152 19.98 -2.87 6.02
CA LEU A 152 19.03 -3.91 5.59
C LEU A 152 18.42 -3.59 4.21
N LEU A 153 18.01 -2.34 3.98
CA LEU A 153 17.43 -1.93 2.71
C LEU A 153 18.46 -1.97 1.58
N LYS A 154 19.71 -1.56 1.83
CA LYS A 154 20.82 -1.67 0.85
C LYS A 154 21.07 -3.12 0.45
N ASP A 155 21.12 -4.04 1.42
CA ASP A 155 21.35 -5.46 1.15
C ASP A 155 20.23 -6.05 0.28
N ARG A 156 18.97 -5.68 0.56
CA ARG A 156 17.81 -6.08 -0.25
C ARG A 156 17.88 -5.52 -1.67
N ILE A 157 18.28 -4.26 -1.83
CA ILE A 157 18.44 -3.64 -3.15
C ILE A 157 19.48 -4.42 -3.96
N GLN A 158 20.65 -4.70 -3.38
CA GLN A 158 21.72 -5.44 -4.06
C GLN A 158 21.27 -6.86 -4.43
N PHE A 159 20.61 -7.56 -3.51
CA PHE A 159 20.08 -8.90 -3.76
C PHE A 159 19.06 -8.88 -4.92
N ASN A 160 18.09 -7.96 -4.88
CA ASN A 160 17.05 -7.88 -5.90
C ASN A 160 17.60 -7.45 -7.25
N GLN A 161 18.60 -6.57 -7.31
CA GLN A 161 19.28 -6.22 -8.56
C GLN A 161 19.93 -7.44 -9.20
N LYS A 162 20.69 -8.25 -8.44
CA LYS A 162 21.29 -9.50 -8.94
C LYS A 162 20.23 -10.49 -9.40
N ARG A 163 19.16 -10.67 -8.62
CA ARG A 163 18.05 -11.57 -8.94
C ARG A 163 17.32 -11.14 -10.23
N ASP A 164 17.01 -9.86 -10.36
CA ASP A 164 16.30 -9.30 -11.50
C ASP A 164 17.15 -9.34 -12.78
N GLN A 165 18.47 -9.13 -12.64
CA GLN A 165 19.43 -9.31 -13.73
C GLN A 165 19.49 -10.77 -14.20
N ALA A 166 19.68 -11.73 -13.29
CA ALA A 166 19.72 -13.15 -13.62
C ALA A 166 18.42 -13.64 -14.30
N LEU A 167 17.27 -13.14 -13.83
CA LEU A 167 15.98 -13.42 -14.46
C LEU A 167 15.90 -12.84 -15.88
N THR A 168 16.41 -11.62 -16.08
CA THR A 168 16.45 -10.96 -17.40
C THR A 168 17.33 -11.74 -18.37
N GLU A 169 18.52 -12.15 -17.93
CA GLU A 169 19.44 -12.99 -18.73
C GLU A 169 18.82 -14.35 -19.08
N THR A 170 18.20 -15.03 -18.11
CA THR A 170 17.53 -16.32 -18.32
C THR A 170 16.38 -16.21 -19.32
N THR A 171 15.57 -15.15 -19.22
CA THR A 171 14.43 -14.93 -20.13
C THR A 171 14.86 -14.48 -21.51
N ALA A 172 16.00 -13.79 -21.64
CA ALA A 172 16.62 -13.45 -22.92
C ALA A 172 17.21 -14.68 -23.62
N ALA A 173 17.90 -15.55 -22.87
CA ALA A 173 18.49 -16.80 -23.39
C ALA A 173 17.42 -17.84 -23.77
N ALA A 174 16.28 -17.87 -23.06
CA ALA A 174 15.19 -18.82 -23.30
C ALA A 174 13.83 -18.11 -23.48
N PRO A 175 13.56 -17.51 -24.64
CA PRO A 175 12.35 -16.70 -24.88
C PRO A 175 11.04 -17.50 -24.76
N LYS A 176 11.06 -18.82 -25.00
CA LYS A 176 9.91 -19.70 -24.78
C LYS A 176 9.54 -19.80 -23.28
N ILE A 177 10.54 -19.87 -22.41
CA ILE A 177 10.36 -19.90 -20.95
C ILE A 177 9.85 -18.54 -20.46
N GLY A 178 10.40 -17.43 -20.97
CA GLY A 178 9.91 -16.09 -20.67
C GLY A 178 8.44 -15.88 -21.06
N LYS A 179 8.01 -16.40 -22.22
CA LYS A 179 6.59 -16.38 -22.64
C LYS A 179 5.71 -17.20 -21.70
N LYS A 180 6.12 -18.42 -21.31
CA LYS A 180 5.39 -19.28 -20.38
C LYS A 180 5.21 -18.63 -19.01
N MET A 181 6.28 -18.09 -18.42
CA MET A 181 6.20 -17.37 -17.13
C MET A 181 5.28 -16.14 -17.18
N ARG A 182 5.30 -15.37 -18.28
CA ARG A 182 4.36 -14.24 -18.46
C ARG A 182 2.91 -14.70 -18.53
N GLN A 183 2.65 -15.84 -19.17
CA GLN A 183 1.31 -16.41 -19.29
C GLN A 183 0.81 -16.93 -17.95
N GLU A 184 1.62 -17.67 -17.21
CA GLU A 184 1.30 -18.14 -15.86
C GLU A 184 1.01 -16.97 -14.90
N ARG A 185 1.81 -15.90 -14.97
CA ARG A 185 1.56 -14.68 -14.17
C ARG A 185 0.22 -14.02 -14.52
N ARG A 186 -0.12 -13.95 -15.81
CA ARG A 186 -1.42 -13.42 -16.27
C ARG A 186 -2.57 -14.28 -15.81
N GLU A 187 -2.44 -15.60 -15.85
CA GLU A 187 -3.46 -16.52 -15.37
C GLU A 187 -3.65 -16.45 -13.86
N ARG A 188 -2.56 -16.42 -13.09
CA ARG A 188 -2.62 -16.21 -11.64
C ARG A 188 -3.31 -14.89 -11.30
N GLN A 189 -2.97 -13.81 -12.00
CA GLN A 189 -3.63 -12.52 -11.82
C GLN A 189 -5.14 -12.61 -12.11
N ARG A 190 -5.54 -13.30 -13.19
CA ARG A 190 -6.97 -13.49 -13.52
C ARG A 190 -7.72 -14.31 -12.48
N ARG A 191 -7.08 -15.31 -11.87
CA ARG A 191 -7.69 -16.11 -10.79
C ARG A 191 -7.94 -15.24 -9.56
N LEU A 192 -6.94 -14.48 -9.13
CA LEU A 192 -7.06 -13.56 -7.99
C LEU A 192 -8.08 -12.44 -8.25
N ASP A 193 -8.11 -11.86 -9.46
CA ASP A 193 -9.09 -10.84 -9.83
C ASP A 193 -10.55 -11.38 -9.86
N ARG A 194 -10.73 -12.71 -10.00
CA ARG A 194 -12.05 -13.36 -9.88
C ARG A 194 -12.45 -13.61 -8.44
N GLU A 195 -11.49 -13.94 -7.57
CA GLU A 195 -11.73 -14.12 -6.14
C GLU A 195 -12.12 -12.80 -5.45
N ASP A 196 -11.45 -11.69 -5.78
CA ASP A 196 -11.79 -10.35 -5.26
C ASP A 196 -13.19 -9.86 -5.71
N LYS A 197 -13.80 -10.48 -6.73
CA LYS A 197 -15.14 -10.16 -7.25
C LYS A 197 -16.25 -11.06 -6.72
N ARG A 198 -15.94 -12.11 -5.96
CA ARG A 198 -16.99 -12.93 -5.34
C ARG A 198 -17.62 -12.11 -4.20
N PRO A 199 -18.96 -12.05 -4.10
CA PRO A 199 -19.59 -11.47 -2.92
C PRO A 199 -19.07 -12.23 -1.70
N ARG A 200 -18.62 -11.47 -0.69
CA ARG A 200 -18.32 -12.05 0.61
C ARG A 200 -19.67 -12.35 1.25
N GLU A 201 -19.98 -13.63 1.41
CA GLU A 201 -21.14 -14.12 2.16
C GLU A 201 -21.02 -13.74 3.64
#